data_AF-A0A939GWT9-F1
#
_entry.id   AF-A0A939GWT9-F1
#
_cell.length_a   1.000
_cell.length_b   1.000
_cell.length_c   1.000
_cell.angle_alpha   90.00
_cell.angle_beta   90.00
_cell.angle_gamma   90.00
#
_symmetry.space_group_name_H-M   'P 1'
#
loop_
_entity.id
_entity.type
_entity.pdbx_description
1 polymer ?
#
loop_
_entity_poly.entity_id
_entity_poly.type
_entity_poly.pdbx_seq_one_letter_code
_entity_poly.pdbx_strand_id
1 'polypeptide(L)' 'MTIATERQITLENFLKLPETKPASEFINGEILQKPM' A
#
# COMPACT_ATOMS: atom_id res chain seq x y z
N MET A 1 0.24 10.37 23.71
CA MET A 1 0.62 10.24 22.29
C MET A 1 0.34 8.79 21.90
N THR A 2 -0.82 8.53 21.31
CA THR A 2 -1.19 7.21 20.82
C THR A 2 -0.33 6.93 19.59
N ILE A 3 0.69 6.09 19.73
CA ILE A 3 1.37 5.51 18.58
C ILE A 3 0.36 4.58 17.91
N ALA A 4 -0.36 5.08 16.91
CA ALA A 4 -1.07 4.19 16.00
C ALA A 4 0.04 3.37 15.34
N THR A 5 0.17 2.10 15.71
CA THR A 5 0.96 1.15 14.94
C THR A 5 0.32 1.13 13.57
N GLU A 6 0.83 1.94 12.64
CA GLU A 6 0.45 1.91 11.24
C GLU A 6 0.57 0.45 10.83
N ARG A 7 -0.57 -0.21 10.62
CA ARG A 7 -0.58 -1.60 10.19
C ARG A 7 0.06 -1.61 8.80
N GLN A 8 1.37 -1.83 8.76
CA GLN A 8 2.10 -2.01 7.52
C GLN A 8 1.42 -3.15 6.77
N ILE A 9 0.95 -2.87 5.55
CA ILE A 9 0.33 -3.90 4.73
C ILE A 9 1.43 -4.85 4.27
N THR A 10 1.17 -6.16 4.29
CA THR A 10 2.10 -7.14 3.77
C THR A 10 2.02 -7.19 2.25
N LEU A 11 3.08 -7.64 1.59
CA LEU A 11 3.10 -7.83 0.14
C LEU A 11 1.97 -8.77 -0.32
N GLU A 12 1.69 -9.85 0.42
CA GLU A 12 0.56 -10.75 0.10
C GLU A 12 -0.80 -10.06 0.13
N ASN A 13 -1.03 -9.19 1.12
CA ASN A 13 -2.28 -8.44 1.21
C ASN A 13 -2.38 -7.40 0.09
N PHE A 14 -1.26 -6.76 -0.27
CA PHE A 14 -1.19 -5.87 -1.43
C PHE A 14 -1.53 -6.60 -2.75
N LEU A 15 -0.97 -7.79 -2.98
CA LEU A 15 -1.22 -8.59 -4.19
C LEU A 15 -2.66 -9.07 -4.35
N LYS A 16 -3.45 -9.07 -3.27
CA LYS A 16 -4.89 -9.39 -3.31
C LYS A 16 -5.78 -8.18 -3.63
N LEU A 17 -5.22 -6.97 -3.63
CA LEU A 17 -5.98 -5.77 -3.95
C LEU A 17 -6.31 -5.72 -5.45
N PRO A 18 -7.42 -5.09 -5.84
CA PRO A 18 -7.74 -4.87 -7.25
C PRO A 18 -6.69 -3.98 -7.91
N GLU A 19 -6.45 -4.20 -9.20
CA GLU A 19 -5.58 -3.33 -9.98
C GLU A 19 -6.18 -1.91 -10.11
N THR A 20 -5.30 -0.91 -10.13
CA THR A 20 -5.65 0.51 -10.23
C THR A 20 -5.04 1.13 -11.49
N LYS A 21 -5.60 2.25 -11.94
CA LYS A 21 -5.02 3.05 -13.02
C LYS A 21 -5.02 4.53 -12.62
N PRO A 22 -3.85 5.19 -12.56
CA PRO A 22 -2.50 4.64 -12.72
C PRO A 22 -2.17 3.62 -11.61
N ALA A 23 -1.21 2.73 -11.88
CA ALA A 23 -0.90 1.60 -11.03
C ALA A 23 -0.43 2.03 -9.63
N SER A 24 -0.77 1.22 -8.63
CA SER A 24 -0.24 1.36 -7.28
C SER A 24 1.10 0.63 -7.12
N GLU A 25 2.04 1.23 -6.40
CA GLU A 25 3.34 0.71 -6.01
C GLU A 25 3.32 0.36 -4.51
N PHE A 26 3.95 -0.76 -4.15
CA PHE A 26 4.12 -1.15 -2.76
C PHE A 26 5.57 -0.94 -2.34
N ILE A 27 5.80 0.00 -1.42
CA ILE A 27 7.14 0.40 -0.96
C ILE A 27 7.15 0.45 0.57
N ASN A 28 8.05 -0.28 1.22
CA ASN A 28 8.26 -0.27 2.68
C ASN A 28 7.01 -0.52 3.55
N GLY A 29 6.03 -1.30 3.06
CA GLY A 29 4.79 -1.55 3.80
C GLY A 29 3.69 -0.52 3.55
N GLU A 30 3.90 0.38 2.60
CA GLU A 30 2.94 1.41 2.16
C GLU A 30 2.53 1.19 0.71
N ILE A 31 1.36 1.72 0.34
CA ILE A 31 0.85 1.70 -1.03
C ILE A 31 0.82 3.13 -1.56
N LEU A 32 1.51 3.38 -2.67
CA LEU A 32 1.63 4.68 -3.32
C LEU A 32 1.05 4.58 -4.73
N GLN A 33 0.20 5.52 -5.15
CA GLN A 33 -0.33 5.52 -6.51
C GLN A 33 0.57 6.33 -7.44
N LYS A 34 0.87 5.81 -8.63
CA LYS A 34 1.69 6.55 -9.62
C LYS A 34 0.97 7.81 -10.10
N PRO A 35 1.70 8.86 -10.53
CA PRO A 35 1.08 10.00 -11.22
C PRO A 35 0.51 9.58 -12.57
N MET A 36 -0.50 10.31 -13.04
CA MET A 36 -1.11 10.15 -14.37
C MET A 36 -0.24 10.76 -15.48
#